data_AF-A0A835WT05-F1
#
_entry.id   AF-A0A835WT05-F1
#
_cell.length_a   1.000
_cell.length_b   1.000
_cell.length_c   1.000
_cell.angle_alpha   90.00
_cell.angle_beta   90.00
_cell.angle_gamma   90.00
#
_symmetry.space_group_name_H-M   'P 1'
#
loop_
_entity.id
_entity.type
_entity.pdbx_description
1 polymer ?
#
loop_
_entity_poly.entity_id
_entity_poly.type
_entity_poly.pdbx_seq_one_letter_code
_entity_poly.pdbx_strand_id
1 'polypeptide(L)'
;MLRRGASLLRRVGNTAALSGQAGEVLPKAGCALAQLRGEASSAGGAGPSAAAQAAAASAAAAASGSGSAETPVSFFARQSQILATMPVYPKLLGFAGAIPFLTLTPQLLTAAGMPELIDYCARMQQVYGGSIVTFLGAVHWGLAMQSQTIAAPGTKKAQGALNERYVWSVVPSLAAVPALLLEPAQGSLAISCLLAICYLSDSSYFKHGYLPAWYMSLRGYLTVLAMLSMLSTTTYYLKRDLDRARQRMEEEDAKRAARMEARAASGGGLAAAAGASGAVAAAAGLSGKK
;
A
#
# COMPACT_ATOMS: atom_id res chain seq x y z
N MET A 1 -49.55 0.98 43.83
CA MET A 1 -48.21 1.34 44.35
C MET A 1 -47.58 2.36 43.42
N LEU A 2 -47.84 3.62 43.75
CA LEU A 2 -47.35 4.82 43.09
C LEU A 2 -45.92 5.15 43.57
N ARG A 3 -45.16 5.85 42.71
CA ARG A 3 -44.17 6.86 43.09
C ARG A 3 -43.02 6.40 43.99
N ARG A 4 -41.89 5.95 43.42
CA ARG A 4 -40.60 5.93 44.16
C ARG A 4 -39.31 5.85 43.33
N GLY A 5 -39.33 6.27 42.06
CA GLY A 5 -38.12 6.25 41.20
C GLY A 5 -37.57 7.61 40.75
N ALA A 6 -38.22 8.73 41.10
CA ALA A 6 -37.90 10.06 40.57
C ALA A 6 -37.01 10.92 41.52
N SER A 7 -36.39 10.31 42.53
CA SER A 7 -35.78 11.04 43.65
C SER A 7 -34.24 11.11 43.64
N LEU A 8 -33.55 10.50 42.66
CA LEU A 8 -32.08 10.42 42.65
C LEU A 8 -31.39 11.44 41.73
N LEU A 9 -32.14 12.23 40.96
CA LEU A 9 -31.58 13.23 40.01
C LEU A 9 -31.62 14.68 40.50
N ARG A 10 -31.82 14.94 41.80
CA ARG A 10 -31.92 16.31 42.34
C ARG A 10 -31.00 16.61 43.54
N ARG A 11 -29.99 15.78 43.82
CA ARG A 11 -29.17 15.90 45.04
C ARG A 11 -27.65 16.01 44.86
N VAL A 12 -27.18 16.43 43.69
CA VAL A 12 -25.76 16.82 43.46
C VAL A 12 -25.68 18.18 42.76
N GLY A 13 -26.64 19.04 43.06
CA GLY A 13 -26.67 20.42 42.58
C GLY A 13 -27.08 21.34 43.70
N ASN A 14 -26.36 21.35 44.84
CA ASN A 14 -26.34 22.50 45.74
C ASN A 14 -25.32 22.41 46.91
N THR A 15 -24.04 22.17 46.66
CA THR A 15 -23.01 22.49 47.67
C THR A 15 -21.66 22.75 46.98
N ALA A 16 -21.01 23.85 47.34
CA ALA A 16 -19.70 24.34 46.91
C ALA A 16 -19.69 25.38 45.77
N ALA A 17 -20.46 26.45 45.98
CA ALA A 17 -19.94 27.79 45.69
C ALA A 17 -19.06 28.25 46.87
N LEU A 18 -18.10 29.15 46.59
CA LEU A 18 -17.28 29.97 47.52
C LEU A 18 -15.83 29.50 47.80
N SER A 19 -14.94 29.78 46.85
CA SER A 19 -13.73 30.58 47.13
C SER A 19 -13.40 31.40 45.89
N GLY A 20 -13.21 32.70 46.09
CA GLY A 20 -13.02 33.67 45.03
C GLY A 20 -11.58 34.20 44.95
N GLN A 21 -11.42 35.04 43.92
CA GLN A 21 -10.32 35.95 43.59
C GLN A 21 -9.06 35.32 42.99
N ALA A 22 -8.32 35.97 42.11
CA ALA A 22 -8.47 37.10 41.18
C ALA A 22 -7.10 37.19 40.48
N GLY A 23 -7.02 37.52 39.19
CA GLY A 23 -5.73 37.75 38.53
C GLY A 23 -5.79 37.69 37.01
N GLU A 24 -6.01 38.85 36.40
CA GLU A 24 -5.74 39.20 34.99
C GLU A 24 -4.46 38.57 34.42
N VAL A 25 -4.45 38.26 33.10
CA VAL A 25 -3.71 39.02 32.07
C VAL A 25 -4.12 38.51 30.67
N LEU A 26 -4.62 39.43 29.84
CA LEU A 26 -4.72 39.34 28.37
C LEU A 26 -3.44 39.94 27.76
N PRO A 27 -2.95 39.49 26.58
CA PRO A 27 -3.16 40.26 25.35
C PRO A 27 -3.37 39.38 24.09
N LYS A 28 -4.41 39.64 23.28
CA LYS A 28 -4.41 40.33 21.95
C LYS A 28 -3.41 39.79 20.89
N ALA A 29 -3.94 39.14 19.84
CA ALA A 29 -4.06 39.63 18.44
C ALA A 29 -2.84 39.27 17.56
N GLY A 30 -2.93 38.83 16.30
CA GLY A 30 -4.04 38.69 15.37
C GLY A 30 -3.54 38.07 14.04
N CYS A 31 -4.30 38.31 12.97
CA CYS A 31 -3.99 37.99 11.56
C CYS A 31 -4.45 36.61 11.05
N ALA A 32 -5.77 36.39 11.06
CA ALA A 32 -6.44 35.42 10.20
C ALA A 32 -7.53 36.14 9.39
N LEU A 33 -7.14 36.95 8.40
CA LEU A 33 -8.09 37.60 7.50
C LEU A 33 -7.45 38.15 6.20
N ALA A 34 -6.63 37.34 5.51
CA ALA A 34 -6.12 37.71 4.19
C ALA A 34 -5.72 36.49 3.35
N GLN A 35 -6.65 35.62 2.96
CA GLN A 35 -6.45 34.72 1.80
C GLN A 35 -7.73 34.07 1.27
N LEU A 36 -8.83 34.84 1.24
CA LEU A 36 -10.00 34.53 0.43
C LEU A 36 -10.25 35.69 -0.54
N ARG A 37 -9.49 35.72 -1.65
CA ARG A 37 -9.91 36.40 -2.89
C ARG A 37 -9.03 35.95 -4.07
N GLY A 38 -9.66 35.31 -5.06
CA GLY A 38 -9.13 34.96 -6.38
C GLY A 38 -8.90 33.45 -6.54
N GLU A 39 -9.48 32.72 -7.48
CA GLU A 39 -10.35 33.02 -8.62
C GLU A 39 -11.18 31.77 -8.96
N ALA A 40 -12.26 31.99 -9.71
CA ALA A 40 -13.22 31.00 -10.20
C ALA A 40 -12.90 30.53 -11.64
N SER A 41 -13.63 29.48 -12.08
CA SER A 41 -13.77 28.93 -13.45
C SER A 41 -12.61 28.04 -13.96
N SER A 42 -12.79 26.93 -14.68
CA SER A 42 -13.94 26.30 -15.37
C SER A 42 -13.59 24.82 -15.70
N ALA A 43 -14.52 23.88 -15.52
CA ALA A 43 -15.17 23.04 -16.55
C ALA A 43 -14.33 22.03 -17.37
N GLY A 44 -14.70 20.74 -17.26
CA GLY A 44 -14.91 19.84 -18.41
C GLY A 44 -13.81 18.83 -18.77
N GLY A 45 -14.17 17.53 -18.74
CA GLY A 45 -13.47 16.49 -19.53
C GLY A 45 -13.33 15.13 -18.86
N ALA A 46 -14.26 14.22 -19.14
CA ALA A 46 -14.14 12.79 -18.82
C ALA A 46 -13.25 12.08 -19.85
N GLY A 47 -12.35 11.22 -19.40
CA GLY A 47 -11.54 10.33 -20.25
C GLY A 47 -10.51 9.53 -19.43
N PRO A 48 -10.15 8.29 -19.82
CA PRO A 48 -9.90 7.19 -18.90
C PRO A 48 -8.44 7.06 -18.39
N SER A 49 -8.28 6.28 -17.32
CA SER A 49 -7.00 5.76 -16.76
C SER A 49 -6.28 6.62 -15.70
N ALA A 50 -6.99 6.95 -14.61
CA ALA A 50 -6.39 7.54 -13.40
C ALA A 50 -5.42 6.59 -12.66
N ALA A 51 -5.56 5.27 -12.85
CA ALA A 51 -4.75 4.27 -12.15
C ALA A 51 -3.33 4.10 -12.74
N ALA A 52 -3.18 4.21 -14.07
CA ALA A 52 -1.87 4.11 -14.71
C ALA A 52 -1.05 5.41 -14.57
N GLN A 53 -1.73 6.55 -14.55
CA GLN A 53 -1.08 7.85 -14.32
C GLN A 53 -0.66 8.05 -12.86
N ALA A 54 -1.36 7.44 -11.89
CA ALA A 54 -0.94 7.44 -10.49
C ALA A 54 0.37 6.65 -10.23
N ALA A 55 0.60 5.57 -10.99
CA ALA A 55 1.83 4.76 -10.90
C ALA A 55 3.04 5.43 -11.59
N ALA A 56 2.82 6.12 -12.71
CA ALA A 56 3.87 6.91 -13.35
C ALA A 56 4.19 8.21 -12.58
N ALA A 57 3.18 8.81 -11.93
CA ALA A 57 3.36 9.99 -11.08
C ALA A 57 4.12 9.70 -9.78
N SER A 58 4.00 8.50 -9.19
CA SER A 58 4.75 8.13 -7.99
C SER A 58 6.23 7.84 -8.28
N ALA A 59 6.56 7.35 -9.47
CA ALA A 59 7.94 7.21 -9.94
C ALA A 59 8.57 8.55 -10.35
N ALA A 60 7.79 9.48 -10.92
CA ALA A 60 8.25 10.82 -11.27
C ALA A 60 8.34 11.78 -10.06
N ALA A 61 7.50 11.60 -9.03
CA ALA A 61 7.57 12.37 -7.78
C ALA A 61 8.84 12.12 -6.97
N ALA A 62 9.51 10.99 -7.18
CA ALA A 62 10.85 10.74 -6.63
C ALA A 62 11.96 11.57 -7.32
N ALA A 63 11.68 12.14 -8.50
CA ALA A 63 12.67 12.80 -9.34
C ALA A 63 12.44 14.31 -9.55
N SER A 64 11.39 14.92 -8.99
CA SER A 64 11.06 16.33 -9.25
C SER A 64 10.59 17.06 -7.99
N GLY A 65 11.53 17.27 -7.05
CA GLY A 65 11.37 18.18 -5.92
C GLY A 65 12.16 19.47 -6.15
N SER A 66 11.67 20.37 -7.01
CA SER A 66 12.19 21.73 -7.12
C SER A 66 11.57 22.61 -6.03
N GLY A 67 12.25 22.70 -4.89
CA GLY A 67 11.90 23.60 -3.79
C GLY A 67 13.05 23.66 -2.81
N SER A 68 13.60 24.86 -2.59
CA SER A 68 14.68 25.24 -1.67
C SER A 68 15.30 24.11 -0.85
N ALA A 69 16.57 23.79 -1.15
CA ALA A 69 17.33 22.69 -0.57
C ALA A 69 17.33 22.70 0.97
N GLU A 70 16.31 22.10 1.60
CA GLU A 70 16.45 21.57 2.94
C GLU A 70 17.48 20.44 2.84
N THR A 71 18.59 20.59 3.58
CA THR A 71 19.55 19.50 3.68
C THR A 71 18.83 18.24 4.20
N PRO A 72 19.11 17.04 3.70
CA PRO A 72 18.47 15.82 4.19
C PRO A 72 18.62 15.68 5.71
N VAL A 73 19.73 16.18 6.27
CA VAL A 73 19.99 16.23 7.71
C VAL A 73 18.98 17.10 8.48
N SER A 74 18.57 18.25 7.95
CA SER A 74 17.58 19.12 8.61
C SER A 74 16.17 18.52 8.60
N PHE A 75 15.82 17.75 7.57
CA PHE A 75 14.56 17.00 7.53
C PHE A 75 14.51 15.93 8.64
N PHE A 76 15.55 15.08 8.74
CA PHE A 76 15.62 14.05 9.77
C PHE A 76 15.70 14.63 11.18
N ALA A 77 16.40 15.76 11.37
CA ALA A 77 16.48 16.46 12.66
C ALA A 77 15.11 17.02 13.06
N ARG A 78 14.37 17.65 12.15
CA ARG A 78 13.00 18.13 12.43
C ARG A 78 12.08 16.96 12.79
N GLN A 79 12.18 15.87 12.05
CA GLN A 79 11.33 14.70 12.25
C GLN A 79 11.64 13.98 13.57
N SER A 80 12.92 13.91 13.98
CA SER A 80 13.31 13.33 15.27
C SER A 80 12.83 14.18 16.46
N GLN A 81 12.86 15.51 16.34
CA GLN A 81 12.32 16.44 17.34
C GLN A 81 10.80 16.27 17.47
N ILE A 82 10.07 16.13 16.36
CA ILE A 82 8.62 15.84 16.39
C ILE A 82 8.34 14.50 17.09
N LEU A 83 9.14 13.46 16.82
CA LEU A 83 9.03 12.18 17.52
C LEU A 83 9.43 12.27 18.99
N ALA A 84 10.28 13.21 19.40
CA ALA A 84 10.66 13.41 20.80
C ALA A 84 9.51 14.01 21.64
N THR A 85 8.64 14.81 21.01
CA THR A 85 7.44 15.38 21.66
C THR A 85 6.27 14.39 21.82
N MET A 86 6.45 13.14 21.37
CA MET A 86 5.41 12.12 21.35
C MET A 86 5.26 11.39 22.70
N PRO A 87 4.03 10.98 23.10
CA PRO A 87 3.84 10.06 24.22
C PRO A 87 4.57 8.71 23.99
N VAL A 88 5.10 8.12 25.06
CA VAL A 88 5.97 6.93 24.96
C VAL A 88 5.23 5.70 24.43
N TYR A 89 3.97 5.47 24.85
CA TYR A 89 3.22 4.27 24.48
C TYR A 89 2.90 4.15 22.99
N PRO A 90 2.36 5.19 22.30
CA PRO A 90 2.17 5.15 20.84
C PRO A 90 3.45 4.88 20.06
N LYS A 91 4.59 5.43 20.51
CA LYS A 91 5.89 5.16 19.89
C LYS A 91 6.25 3.69 20.01
N LEU A 92 6.21 3.14 21.22
CA LEU A 92 6.60 1.76 21.49
C LEU A 92 5.69 0.77 20.75
N LEU A 93 4.37 0.97 20.82
CA LEU A 93 3.38 0.14 20.15
C LEU A 93 3.46 0.24 18.62
N GLY A 94 3.70 1.44 18.09
CA GLY A 94 3.88 1.66 16.66
C GLY A 94 5.08 0.90 16.11
N PHE A 95 6.25 1.06 16.72
CA PHE A 95 7.45 0.35 16.29
C PHE A 95 7.38 -1.16 16.56
N ALA A 96 6.75 -1.59 17.65
CA ALA A 96 6.48 -3.01 17.89
C ALA A 96 5.62 -3.63 16.78
N GLY A 97 4.64 -2.88 16.25
CA GLY A 97 3.84 -3.29 15.10
C GLY A 97 4.61 -3.36 13.77
N ALA A 98 5.80 -2.74 13.67
CA ALA A 98 6.64 -2.89 12.47
C ALA A 98 7.47 -4.19 12.50
N ILE A 99 7.64 -4.82 13.67
CA ILE A 99 8.45 -6.02 13.83
C ILE A 99 7.94 -7.18 12.95
N PRO A 100 6.64 -7.54 12.95
CA PRO A 100 6.16 -8.65 12.13
C PRO A 100 6.37 -8.44 10.63
N PHE A 101 6.29 -7.20 10.13
CA PHE A 101 6.57 -6.89 8.73
C PHE A 101 8.00 -7.23 8.35
N LEU A 102 8.96 -6.87 9.20
CA LEU A 102 10.38 -7.11 8.96
C LEU A 102 10.75 -8.58 9.13
N THR A 103 10.20 -9.25 10.16
CA THR A 103 10.55 -10.64 10.47
C THR A 103 9.97 -11.65 9.47
N LEU A 104 8.78 -11.37 8.91
CA LEU A 104 8.11 -12.25 7.95
C LEU A 104 8.62 -12.08 6.50
N THR A 105 9.60 -11.20 6.28
CA THR A 105 10.13 -10.91 4.94
C THR A 105 10.90 -12.14 4.37
N PRO A 106 10.63 -12.58 3.13
CA PRO A 106 11.23 -13.79 2.52
C PRO A 106 12.76 -13.82 2.52
N GLN A 107 13.39 -12.65 2.34
CA GLN A 107 14.84 -12.50 2.33
C GLN A 107 15.47 -12.91 3.67
N LEU A 108 14.81 -12.56 4.78
CA LEU A 108 15.29 -12.92 6.11
C LEU A 108 15.12 -14.43 6.36
N LEU A 109 14.00 -15.01 5.93
CA LEU A 109 13.77 -16.45 6.04
C LEU A 109 14.74 -17.27 5.19
N THR A 110 15.06 -16.78 3.99
CA THR A 110 16.05 -17.40 3.12
C THR A 110 17.43 -17.38 3.77
N ALA A 111 17.82 -16.24 4.37
CA ALA A 111 19.07 -16.13 5.12
C ALA A 111 19.09 -17.00 6.39
N ALA A 112 17.95 -17.22 7.03
CA ALA A 112 17.78 -18.10 8.18
C ALA A 112 17.76 -19.60 7.82
N GLY A 113 17.84 -19.96 6.53
CA GLY A 113 17.89 -21.35 6.08
C GLY A 113 16.55 -22.10 6.15
N MET A 114 15.42 -21.39 6.18
CA MET A 114 14.08 -22.00 6.22
C MET A 114 13.24 -21.67 4.97
N PRO A 115 13.61 -22.21 3.79
CA PRO A 115 12.91 -21.89 2.53
C PRO A 115 11.47 -22.42 2.48
N GLU A 116 11.20 -23.55 3.15
CA GLU A 116 9.86 -24.20 3.17
C GLU A 116 8.78 -23.31 3.81
N LEU A 117 9.16 -22.40 4.71
CA LEU A 117 8.22 -21.53 5.42
C LEU A 117 7.91 -20.23 4.65
N ILE A 118 8.60 -19.94 3.54
CA ILE A 118 8.49 -18.66 2.83
C ILE A 118 7.06 -18.38 2.35
N ASP A 119 6.40 -19.38 1.76
CA ASP A 119 5.03 -19.21 1.25
C ASP A 119 4.02 -18.98 2.40
N TYR A 120 4.21 -19.67 3.54
CA TYR A 120 3.38 -19.48 4.73
C TYR A 120 3.59 -18.10 5.38
N CYS A 121 4.85 -17.71 5.59
CA CYS A 121 5.18 -16.42 6.19
C CYS A 121 4.80 -15.24 5.31
N ALA A 122 4.93 -15.35 3.99
CA ALA A 122 4.45 -14.32 3.06
C ALA A 122 2.93 -14.12 3.18
N ARG A 123 2.15 -15.22 3.27
CA ARG A 123 0.71 -15.14 3.50
C ARG A 123 0.39 -14.51 4.86
N MET A 124 1.14 -14.85 5.91
CA MET A 124 0.97 -14.22 7.23
C MET A 124 1.29 -12.72 7.19
N GLN A 125 2.33 -12.32 6.46
CA GLN A 125 2.69 -10.92 6.25
C GLN A 125 1.58 -10.16 5.53
N GLN A 126 0.92 -10.78 4.54
CA GLN A 126 -0.25 -10.19 3.86
C GLN A 126 -1.43 -10.04 4.81
N VAL A 127 -1.80 -11.08 5.56
CA VAL A 127 -2.91 -11.04 6.53
C VAL A 127 -2.67 -9.97 7.59
N TYR A 128 -1.43 -9.86 8.08
CA TYR A 128 -1.04 -8.80 8.99
C TYR A 128 -1.12 -7.41 8.34
N GLY A 129 -0.67 -7.26 7.10
CA GLY A 129 -0.83 -6.02 6.35
C GLY A 129 -2.29 -5.61 6.15
N GLY A 130 -3.17 -6.57 5.83
CA GLY A 130 -4.60 -6.37 5.72
C GLY A 130 -5.25 -5.92 7.03
N SER A 131 -4.88 -6.52 8.17
CA SER A 131 -5.41 -6.12 9.49
C SER A 131 -4.95 -4.73 9.90
N ILE A 132 -3.73 -4.32 9.52
CA ILE A 132 -3.28 -2.95 9.70
C ILE A 132 -4.10 -2.00 8.83
N VAL A 133 -4.30 -2.29 7.54
CA VAL A 133 -5.15 -1.45 6.65
C VAL A 133 -6.57 -1.27 7.22
N THR A 134 -7.18 -2.33 7.77
CA THR A 134 -8.52 -2.23 8.37
C THR A 134 -8.51 -1.40 9.66
N PHE A 135 -7.50 -1.55 10.51
CA PHE A 135 -7.31 -0.74 11.72
C PHE A 135 -7.21 0.76 11.38
N LEU A 136 -6.54 1.11 10.28
CA LEU A 136 -6.36 2.50 9.85
C LEU A 136 -7.65 3.13 9.33
N GLY A 137 -8.50 2.32 8.68
CA GLY A 137 -9.88 2.70 8.42
C GLY A 137 -10.62 3.05 9.71
N ALA A 138 -10.57 2.18 10.72
CA ALA A 138 -11.29 2.36 11.98
C ALA A 138 -10.93 3.65 12.74
N VAL A 139 -9.69 4.14 12.64
CA VAL A 139 -9.26 5.42 13.25
C VAL A 139 -10.14 6.60 12.81
N HIS A 140 -10.65 6.58 11.57
CA HIS A 140 -11.47 7.67 11.02
C HIS A 140 -12.84 7.77 11.71
N TRP A 141 -13.42 6.65 12.16
CA TRP A 141 -14.62 6.67 12.99
C TRP A 141 -14.35 7.30 14.36
N GLY A 142 -13.22 6.93 15.00
CA GLY A 142 -12.83 7.51 16.28
C GLY A 142 -12.65 9.02 16.22
N LEU A 143 -11.96 9.51 15.18
CA LEU A 143 -11.79 10.95 14.93
C LEU A 143 -13.13 11.65 14.61
N ALA A 144 -13.99 11.02 13.82
CA ALA A 144 -15.31 11.56 13.50
C ALA A 144 -16.16 11.73 14.77
N MET A 145 -16.23 10.71 15.64
CA MET A 145 -16.96 10.78 16.92
C MET A 145 -16.41 11.85 17.86
N GLN A 146 -15.09 11.98 17.95
CA GLN A 146 -14.45 13.03 18.75
C GLN A 146 -14.79 14.43 18.19
N SER A 147 -14.75 14.60 16.87
CA SER A 147 -15.08 15.88 16.23
C SER A 147 -16.57 16.25 16.36
N GLN A 148 -17.49 15.28 16.36
CA GLN A 148 -18.90 15.52 16.65
C GLN A 148 -19.14 15.98 18.09
N THR A 149 -18.34 15.46 19.03
CA THR A 149 -18.44 15.85 20.44
C THR A 149 -17.90 17.27 20.69
N ILE A 150 -16.90 17.69 19.92
CA ILE A 150 -16.20 18.98 20.09
C ILE A 150 -16.81 20.09 19.23
N ALA A 151 -17.42 19.78 18.07
CA ALA A 151 -18.00 20.77 17.18
C ALA A 151 -19.44 21.13 17.58
N ALA A 152 -19.74 22.44 17.63
CA ALA A 152 -21.11 22.92 17.82
C ALA A 152 -22.01 22.44 16.66
N PRO A 153 -23.20 21.88 16.96
CA PRO A 153 -24.10 21.36 15.94
C PRO A 153 -24.60 22.50 15.06
N GLY A 154 -24.50 22.40 13.72
CA GLY A 154 -25.37 23.24 12.88
C GLY A 154 -24.94 23.63 11.47
N THR A 155 -23.73 23.37 10.97
CA THR A 155 -23.41 23.69 9.56
C THR A 155 -23.53 22.45 8.68
N LYS A 156 -24.47 22.46 7.71
CA LYS A 156 -24.68 21.37 6.73
C LYS A 156 -23.38 20.91 6.03
N LYS A 157 -22.44 21.83 5.82
CA LYS A 157 -21.11 21.56 5.25
C LYS A 157 -20.22 20.72 6.18
N ALA A 158 -20.27 20.95 7.49
CA ALA A 158 -19.55 20.15 8.47
C ALA A 158 -20.10 18.73 8.56
N GLN A 159 -21.42 18.56 8.42
CA GLN A 159 -22.07 17.25 8.44
C GLN A 159 -21.73 16.40 7.20
N GLY A 160 -21.62 17.01 6.02
CA GLY A 160 -21.15 16.34 4.80
C GLY A 160 -19.73 15.77 4.94
N ALA A 161 -18.79 16.58 5.44
CA ALA A 161 -17.41 16.15 5.67
C ALA A 161 -17.26 15.03 6.72
N LEU A 162 -18.20 14.91 7.67
CA LEU A 162 -18.23 13.80 8.62
C LEU A 162 -18.73 12.50 7.97
N ASN A 163 -19.75 12.59 7.11
CA ASN A 163 -20.26 11.44 6.37
C ASN A 163 -19.19 10.83 5.46
N GLU A 164 -18.40 11.67 4.79
CA GLU A 164 -17.26 11.22 3.97
C GLU A 164 -16.24 10.43 4.79
N ARG A 165 -15.96 10.82 6.04
CA ARG A 165 -15.06 10.09 6.95
C ARG A 165 -15.61 8.74 7.36
N TYR A 166 -16.92 8.66 7.62
CA TYR A 166 -17.58 7.40 7.95
C TYR A 166 -17.54 6.41 6.79
N VAL A 167 -17.65 6.90 5.55
CA VAL A 167 -17.50 6.06 4.36
C VAL A 167 -16.04 5.65 4.19
N TRP A 168 -15.11 6.60 4.33
CA TRP A 168 -13.68 6.33 4.16
C TRP A 168 -13.12 5.33 5.18
N SER A 169 -13.69 5.21 6.38
CA SER A 169 -13.22 4.19 7.33
C SER A 169 -13.48 2.74 6.86
N VAL A 170 -14.54 2.54 6.08
CA VAL A 170 -14.99 1.21 5.65
C VAL A 170 -14.30 0.80 4.35
N VAL A 171 -13.98 1.77 3.49
CA VAL A 171 -13.33 1.53 2.18
C VAL A 171 -12.02 0.73 2.30
N PRO A 172 -11.04 1.07 3.17
CA PRO A 172 -9.83 0.28 3.36
C PRO A 172 -10.11 -1.15 3.83
N SER A 173 -11.09 -1.33 4.71
CA SER A 173 -11.47 -2.65 5.24
C SER A 173 -12.06 -3.54 4.14
N LEU A 174 -12.96 -2.99 3.33
CA LEU A 174 -13.54 -3.68 2.18
C LEU A 174 -12.50 -3.97 1.10
N ALA A 175 -11.56 -3.07 0.87
CA ALA A 175 -10.50 -3.24 -0.12
C ALA A 175 -9.41 -4.22 0.33
N ALA A 176 -9.21 -4.42 1.65
CA ALA A 176 -8.28 -5.41 2.16
C ALA A 176 -8.71 -6.85 1.85
N VAL A 177 -10.01 -7.15 1.87
CA VAL A 177 -10.53 -8.50 1.60
C VAL A 177 -10.10 -9.05 0.23
N PRO A 178 -10.36 -8.37 -0.92
CA PRO A 178 -9.91 -8.87 -2.21
C PRO A 178 -8.38 -8.90 -2.31
N ALA A 179 -7.67 -7.98 -1.66
CA ALA A 179 -6.20 -8.00 -1.64
C ALA A 179 -5.63 -9.26 -0.93
N LEU A 180 -6.33 -9.78 0.08
CA LEU A 180 -5.96 -11.01 0.79
C LEU A 180 -6.31 -12.30 0.03
N LEU A 181 -7.22 -12.23 -0.94
CA LEU A 181 -7.57 -13.37 -1.80
C LEU A 181 -6.60 -13.57 -2.96
N LEU A 182 -5.79 -12.55 -3.27
CA LEU A 182 -4.77 -12.61 -4.32
C LEU A 182 -3.57 -13.47 -3.90
N GLU A 183 -2.81 -13.92 -4.89
CA GLU A 183 -1.54 -14.62 -4.66
C GLU A 183 -0.53 -13.74 -3.89
N PRO A 184 0.46 -14.35 -3.20
CA PRO A 184 1.44 -13.63 -2.37
C PRO A 184 2.09 -12.41 -3.03
N ALA A 185 2.43 -12.50 -4.32
CA ALA A 185 3.01 -11.41 -5.08
C ALA A 185 2.03 -10.24 -5.30
N GLN A 186 0.85 -10.54 -5.85
CA GLN A 186 -0.14 -9.53 -6.21
C GLN A 186 -0.81 -8.92 -4.98
N GLY A 187 -1.11 -9.74 -3.97
CA GLY A 187 -1.72 -9.27 -2.73
C GLY A 187 -0.79 -8.39 -1.90
N SER A 188 0.52 -8.70 -1.85
CA SER A 188 1.48 -7.84 -1.14
C SER A 188 1.62 -6.47 -1.81
N LEU A 189 1.63 -6.44 -3.15
CA LEU A 189 1.58 -5.20 -3.92
C LEU A 189 0.29 -4.41 -3.65
N ALA A 190 -0.88 -5.08 -3.69
CA ALA A 190 -2.17 -4.46 -3.43
C ALA A 190 -2.25 -3.85 -2.03
N ILE A 191 -1.77 -4.57 -1.00
CA ILE A 191 -1.71 -4.06 0.38
C ILE A 191 -0.74 -2.86 0.47
N SER A 192 0.41 -2.90 -0.21
CA SER A 192 1.34 -1.77 -0.27
C SER A 192 0.68 -0.52 -0.89
N CYS A 193 -0.06 -0.69 -2.00
CA CYS A 193 -0.85 0.38 -2.60
C CYS A 193 -1.94 0.90 -1.66
N LEU A 194 -2.65 0.02 -0.95
CA LEU A 194 -3.67 0.41 0.02
C LEU A 194 -3.08 1.22 1.18
N LEU A 195 -1.91 0.82 1.69
CA LEU A 195 -1.19 1.58 2.72
C LEU A 195 -0.81 2.99 2.22
N ALA A 196 -0.34 3.10 0.97
CA ALA A 196 -0.04 4.39 0.35
C ALA A 196 -1.29 5.27 0.20
N ILE A 197 -2.41 4.70 -0.28
CA ILE A 197 -3.69 5.41 -0.41
C ILE A 197 -4.18 5.89 0.96
N CYS A 198 -4.11 5.04 1.99
CA CYS A 198 -4.44 5.44 3.36
C CYS A 198 -3.57 6.60 3.84
N TYR A 199 -2.25 6.56 3.60
CA TYR A 199 -1.34 7.63 4.00
C TYR A 199 -1.60 8.95 3.27
N LEU A 200 -1.90 8.90 1.97
CA LEU A 200 -2.27 10.09 1.19
C LEU A 200 -3.58 10.70 1.69
N SER A 201 -4.56 9.85 2.02
CA SER A 201 -5.81 10.31 2.62
C SER A 201 -5.59 10.92 4.01
N ASP A 202 -4.82 10.26 4.88
CA ASP A 202 -4.44 10.78 6.20
C ASP A 202 -3.74 12.16 6.06
N SER A 203 -2.91 12.32 5.03
CA SER A 203 -2.21 13.58 4.73
C SER A 203 -3.15 14.69 4.25
N SER A 204 -4.16 14.33 3.45
CA SER A 204 -5.22 15.27 3.08
C SER A 204 -5.97 15.75 4.33
N TYR A 205 -6.33 14.85 5.25
CA TYR A 205 -7.00 15.21 6.49
C TYR A 205 -6.14 16.01 7.46
N PHE A 206 -4.82 15.76 7.48
CA PHE A 206 -3.86 16.56 8.26
C PHE A 206 -3.86 18.03 7.80
N LYS A 207 -3.89 18.29 6.49
CA LYS A 207 -3.95 19.67 5.95
C LYS A 207 -5.19 20.44 6.39
N HIS A 208 -6.27 19.73 6.73
CA HIS A 208 -7.49 20.34 7.24
C HIS A 208 -7.47 20.56 8.78
N GLY A 209 -6.34 20.28 9.45
CA GLY A 209 -6.10 20.62 10.85
C GLY A 209 -6.66 19.64 11.89
N TYR A 210 -7.08 18.44 11.47
CA TYR A 210 -7.75 17.48 12.36
C TYR A 210 -6.81 16.48 13.05
N LEU A 211 -5.56 16.40 12.61
CA LEU A 211 -4.58 15.42 13.09
C LEU A 211 -3.35 16.15 13.63
N PRO A 212 -2.77 15.70 14.76
CA PRO A 212 -1.55 16.28 15.27
C PRO A 212 -0.34 15.89 14.41
N ALA A 213 0.65 16.78 14.28
CA ALA A 213 1.83 16.59 13.44
C ALA A 213 2.68 15.35 13.83
N TRP A 214 2.68 14.98 15.11
CA TRP A 214 3.38 13.79 15.60
C TRP A 214 2.79 12.50 15.02
N TYR A 215 1.47 12.45 14.77
CA TYR A 215 0.80 11.26 14.25
C TYR A 215 1.24 11.01 12.81
N MET A 216 1.22 12.04 11.96
CA MET A 216 1.63 11.93 10.56
C MET A 216 3.10 11.52 10.41
N SER A 217 3.95 11.99 11.33
CA SER A 217 5.37 11.65 11.33
C SER A 217 5.61 10.17 11.64
N LEU A 218 5.00 9.67 12.72
CA LEU A 218 5.07 8.24 13.06
C LEU A 218 4.46 7.38 11.95
N ARG A 219 3.29 7.80 11.45
CA ARG A 219 2.58 7.12 10.37
C ARG A 219 3.44 6.99 9.13
N GLY A 220 4.15 8.05 8.74
CA GLY A 220 5.07 8.03 7.60
C GLY A 220 6.15 6.96 7.74
N TYR A 221 6.83 6.89 8.89
CA TYR A 221 7.85 5.87 9.14
C TYR A 221 7.27 4.45 9.08
N LEU A 222 6.13 4.21 9.73
CA LEU A 222 5.50 2.90 9.74
C LEU A 222 5.01 2.47 8.35
N THR A 223 4.41 3.39 7.59
CA THR A 223 3.96 3.13 6.22
C THR A 223 5.15 2.83 5.31
N VAL A 224 6.24 3.59 5.38
CA VAL A 224 7.45 3.34 4.59
C VAL A 224 8.06 1.98 4.93
N LEU A 225 8.21 1.65 6.22
CA LEU A 225 8.74 0.36 6.64
C LEU A 225 7.85 -0.80 6.18
N ALA A 226 6.53 -0.67 6.35
CA ALA A 226 5.57 -1.68 5.90
C ALA A 226 5.60 -1.84 4.37
N MET A 227 5.58 -0.75 3.61
CA MET A 227 5.65 -0.77 2.15
C MET A 227 6.95 -1.39 1.64
N LEU A 228 8.10 -1.03 2.22
CA LEU A 228 9.39 -1.62 1.86
C LEU A 228 9.40 -3.13 2.11
N SER A 229 8.88 -3.58 3.25
CA SER A 229 8.77 -5.01 3.55
C SER A 229 7.84 -5.75 2.58
N MET A 230 6.70 -5.15 2.23
CA MET A 230 5.72 -5.72 1.30
C MET A 230 6.28 -5.79 -0.13
N LEU A 231 6.93 -4.72 -0.60
CA LEU A 231 7.57 -4.66 -1.90
C LEU A 231 8.76 -5.62 -2.00
N SER A 232 9.51 -5.80 -0.91
CA SER A 232 10.56 -6.81 -0.82
C SER A 232 10.00 -8.21 -1.05
N THR A 233 8.85 -8.52 -0.44
CA THR A 233 8.12 -9.76 -0.67
C THR A 233 7.64 -9.85 -2.12
N THR A 234 6.97 -8.84 -2.66
CA THR A 234 6.52 -8.82 -4.07
C THR A 234 7.68 -9.10 -5.03
N THR A 235 8.80 -8.41 -4.86
CA THR A 235 9.98 -8.52 -5.74
C THR A 235 10.60 -9.91 -5.69
N TYR A 236 10.62 -10.54 -4.50
CA TYR A 236 11.10 -11.91 -4.36
C TYR A 236 10.29 -12.90 -5.21
N TYR A 237 8.96 -12.83 -5.13
CA TYR A 237 8.09 -13.70 -5.94
C TYR A 237 8.16 -13.37 -7.42
N LEU A 238 8.21 -12.09 -7.78
CA LEU A 238 8.30 -11.67 -9.18
C LEU A 238 9.57 -12.19 -9.85
N LYS A 239 10.71 -12.17 -9.12
CA LYS A 239 11.96 -12.78 -9.58
C LYS A 239 11.84 -14.30 -9.74
N ARG A 240 11.24 -14.98 -8.76
CA ARG A 240 11.02 -16.43 -8.80
C ARG A 240 10.15 -16.85 -10.01
N ASP A 241 9.13 -16.07 -10.33
CA ASP A 241 8.23 -16.37 -11.44
C ASP A 241 8.87 -16.06 -12.80
N LEU A 242 9.70 -15.01 -12.90
CA LEU A 242 10.51 -14.73 -14.09
C LEU A 242 11.54 -15.85 -14.35
N ASP A 243 12.21 -16.34 -13.31
CA ASP A 243 13.19 -17.43 -13.43
C ASP A 243 12.50 -18.73 -13.91
N ARG A 244 11.31 -19.04 -13.37
CA ARG A 244 10.49 -20.18 -13.83
C ARG A 244 10.01 -20.02 -15.26
N ALA A 245 9.61 -18.82 -15.68
CA ALA A 245 9.20 -18.54 -17.05
C ALA A 245 10.37 -18.70 -18.03
N ARG A 246 11.56 -18.23 -17.63
CA ARG A 246 12.79 -18.37 -18.42
C ARG A 246 13.16 -19.83 -18.67
N GLN A 247 13.12 -20.66 -17.62
CA GLN A 247 13.41 -22.10 -17.74
C GLN A 247 12.44 -22.81 -18.70
N ARG A 248 11.15 -22.48 -18.65
CA ARG A 248 10.15 -23.06 -19.57
C ARG A 248 10.44 -22.72 -21.03
N MET A 249 10.87 -21.48 -21.31
CA MET A 249 11.25 -21.07 -22.66
C MET A 249 12.48 -21.83 -23.16
N GLU A 250 13.52 -21.96 -22.33
CA GLU A 250 14.73 -22.72 -22.65
C GLU A 250 14.43 -24.20 -22.92
N GLU A 251 13.53 -24.82 -22.14
CA GLU A 251 13.06 -26.18 -22.38
C GLU A 251 12.26 -26.33 -23.68
N GLU A 252 11.41 -25.37 -24.00
CA GLU A 252 10.65 -25.37 -25.26
C GLU A 252 11.57 -25.22 -26.46
N ASP A 253 12.58 -24.35 -26.39
CA ASP A 253 13.57 -24.14 -27.44
C ASP A 253 14.42 -25.40 -27.65
N ALA A 254 14.84 -26.06 -26.56
CA ALA A 254 15.53 -27.34 -26.64
C ALA A 254 14.67 -28.45 -27.28
N LYS A 255 13.38 -28.53 -26.92
CA LYS A 255 12.42 -29.48 -27.53
C LYS A 255 12.18 -29.18 -29.00
N ARG A 256 12.11 -27.89 -29.39
CA ARG A 256 11.97 -27.46 -30.79
C ARG A 256 13.22 -27.80 -31.61
N ALA A 257 14.42 -27.57 -31.06
CA ALA A 257 15.68 -27.96 -31.69
C ALA A 257 15.75 -29.47 -31.93
N ALA A 258 15.47 -30.29 -30.91
CA ALA A 258 15.47 -31.74 -31.03
C ALA A 258 14.44 -32.27 -32.06
N ARG A 259 13.25 -31.65 -32.15
CA ARG A 259 12.25 -32.01 -33.18
C ARG A 259 12.72 -31.67 -34.59
N MET A 260 13.44 -30.57 -34.76
CA MET A 260 14.01 -30.17 -36.06
C MET A 260 15.13 -31.12 -36.48
N GLU A 261 16.00 -31.50 -35.55
CA GLU A 261 17.04 -32.52 -35.80
C GLU A 261 16.44 -33.87 -36.17
N ALA A 262 15.39 -34.32 -35.46
CA ALA A 262 14.69 -35.56 -35.78
C ALA A 262 14.01 -35.53 -37.17
N ARG A 263 13.46 -34.37 -37.57
CA ARG A 263 12.92 -34.17 -38.94
C ARG A 263 14.02 -34.12 -39.99
N ALA A 264 15.16 -33.52 -39.70
CA ALA A 264 16.30 -33.48 -40.62
C ALA A 264 16.88 -34.90 -40.82
N ALA A 265 16.98 -35.70 -39.76
CA ALA A 265 17.42 -37.08 -39.83
C ALA A 265 16.48 -37.96 -40.67
N SER A 266 15.15 -37.83 -40.50
CA SER A 266 14.18 -38.59 -41.29
C SER A 266 14.09 -38.12 -42.76
N GLY A 267 14.20 -36.81 -43.01
CA GLY A 267 14.24 -36.24 -44.36
C GLY A 267 15.53 -36.59 -45.12
N GLY A 268 16.68 -36.59 -44.45
CA GLY A 268 17.96 -37.02 -45.01
C GLY A 268 18.00 -38.51 -45.33
N GLY A 269 17.36 -39.35 -44.51
CA GLY A 269 17.18 -40.78 -44.78
C GLY A 269 16.35 -41.06 -46.05
N LEU A 270 15.29 -40.28 -46.28
CA LEU A 270 14.47 -40.39 -47.48
C LEU A 270 15.22 -39.96 -48.76
N ALA A 271 16.00 -38.88 -48.69
CA ALA A 271 16.79 -38.39 -49.82
C ALA A 271 17.94 -39.34 -50.19
N ALA A 272 18.61 -39.94 -49.20
CA ALA A 272 19.65 -40.94 -49.42
C ALA A 272 19.10 -42.24 -50.00
N ALA A 273 17.93 -42.71 -49.54
CA ALA A 273 17.26 -43.89 -50.09
C ALA A 273 16.79 -43.68 -51.55
N ALA A 274 16.27 -42.50 -51.88
CA ALA A 274 15.87 -42.16 -53.25
C ALA A 274 17.09 -42.10 -54.20
N GLY A 275 18.22 -41.55 -53.74
CA GLY A 275 19.48 -41.55 -54.50
C GLY A 275 20.03 -42.96 -54.74
N ALA A 276 19.94 -43.85 -53.75
CA ALA A 276 20.36 -45.25 -53.89
C ALA A 276 19.47 -46.03 -54.88
N SER A 277 18.15 -45.86 -54.83
CA SER A 277 17.23 -46.50 -55.80
C SER A 277 17.42 -45.97 -57.22
N GLY A 278 17.70 -44.68 -57.41
CA GLY A 278 18.01 -44.10 -58.72
C GLY A 278 19.32 -44.63 -59.33
N ALA A 279 20.36 -44.81 -58.51
CA ALA A 279 21.64 -45.37 -58.94
C ALA A 279 21.55 -46.85 -59.36
N VAL A 280 20.75 -47.65 -58.64
CA VAL A 280 20.50 -49.06 -58.98
C VAL A 280 19.69 -49.20 -60.28
N ALA A 281 18.70 -48.33 -60.52
CA ALA A 281 17.95 -48.32 -61.77
C ALA A 281 18.82 -47.92 -62.99
N ALA A 282 19.74 -46.97 -62.82
CA ALA A 282 20.69 -46.56 -63.86
C ALA A 282 21.69 -47.68 -64.22
N ALA A 283 22.17 -48.44 -63.23
CA ALA A 283 23.07 -49.57 -63.46
C ALA A 283 22.38 -50.75 -64.18
N ALA A 284 21.09 -51.00 -63.92
CA ALA A 284 20.32 -52.04 -64.59
C ALA A 284 20.03 -51.73 -66.08
N GLY A 285 19.84 -50.46 -66.44
CA GLY A 285 19.59 -50.03 -67.82
C GLY A 285 20.80 -50.15 -68.77
N LEU A 286 22.02 -50.16 -68.24
CA LEU A 286 23.25 -50.30 -69.02
C LEU A 286 23.62 -51.77 -69.33
N SER A 287 23.06 -52.74 -68.60
CA SER A 287 23.33 -54.18 -68.80
C SER A 287 22.40 -54.85 -69.83
N GLY A 288 21.30 -54.19 -70.23
CA GLY A 288 20.30 -54.73 -71.17
C GLY A 288 20.53 -54.40 -72.66
N LYS A 289 21.65 -53.73 -73.01
CA LYS A 289 22.06 -53.45 -74.39
C LYS A 289 23.29 -54.29 -74.76
N LYS A 290 23.11 -55.59 -75.00
CA LYS A 290 24.02 -56.42 -75.78
C LYS A 290 23.21 -57.41 -76.60
#